data_AF-A0A8T7GFX1-F1
#
_entry.id   AF-A0A8T7GFX1-F1
#
_cell.length_a   1.000
_cell.length_b   1.000
_cell.length_c   1.000
_cell.angle_alpha   90.00
_cell.angle_beta   90.00
_cell.angle_gamma   90.00
#
_symmetry.space_group_name_H-M   'P 1'
#
loop_
_entity.id
_entity.type
_entity.pdbx_description
1 polymer ?
#
loop_
_entity_poly.entity_id
_entity_poly.type
_entity_poly.pdbx_seq_one_letter_code
_entity_poly.pdbx_strand_id
1 'polypeptide(L)'
;MQTSLTVPLNVLLASISAGKCSKLLSGDGIISIDFTVNSIPGILEKISIDARAAKKQSAVFGDAFGVAKNLDEYQYRICMLVPTLSDSDPFKVQLQKYRVAAIAAFVMLGQILKTGGELAKWNFHAKRLLVEASDLYVFATSKKPPQIPKSQAEEAFSFMGLSEAAVEKSIKTLYLQ
;
A
#
# COMPACT_ATOMS: atom_id res chain seq x y z
N MET A 1 -4.93 -19.71 -9.89
CA MET A 1 -6.09 -18.81 -9.68
C MET A 1 -5.56 -17.41 -9.47
N GLN A 2 -5.95 -16.44 -10.30
CA GLN A 2 -5.67 -15.02 -10.03
C GLN A 2 -6.53 -14.59 -8.85
N THR A 3 -5.89 -14.17 -7.75
CA THR A 3 -6.57 -13.53 -6.62
C THR A 3 -6.99 -12.14 -7.08
N SER A 4 -8.20 -11.99 -7.59
CA SER A 4 -8.72 -10.68 -7.97
C SER A 4 -9.08 -9.88 -6.71
N LEU A 5 -8.64 -8.62 -6.64
CA LEU A 5 -9.07 -7.72 -5.58
C LEU A 5 -10.59 -7.52 -5.70
N THR A 6 -11.33 -7.93 -4.68
CA THR A 6 -12.81 -7.80 -4.65
C THR A 6 -13.28 -6.46 -4.12
N VAL A 7 -12.37 -5.58 -3.72
CA VAL A 7 -12.69 -4.29 -3.10
C VAL A 7 -12.86 -3.22 -4.18
N PRO A 8 -14.04 -2.57 -4.29
CA PRO A 8 -14.25 -1.50 -5.25
C PRO A 8 -13.36 -0.28 -4.98
N LEU A 9 -12.89 0.38 -6.04
CA LEU A 9 -11.99 1.53 -5.96
C LEU A 9 -12.56 2.67 -5.09
N ASN A 10 -13.87 2.94 -5.15
CA ASN A 10 -14.51 3.97 -4.33
C ASN A 10 -14.40 3.68 -2.82
N VAL A 11 -14.37 2.41 -2.42
CA VAL A 11 -14.18 2.03 -1.01
C VAL A 11 -12.74 2.29 -0.59
N LEU A 12 -11.76 1.95 -1.43
CA LEU A 12 -10.35 2.30 -1.20
C LEU A 12 -10.16 3.82 -1.10
N LEU A 13 -10.80 4.59 -1.97
CA LEU A 13 -10.72 6.06 -1.94
C LEU A 13 -11.34 6.64 -0.67
N ALA A 14 -12.49 6.11 -0.21
CA ALA A 14 -13.09 6.53 1.06
C ALA A 14 -12.13 6.30 2.25
N SER A 15 -11.33 5.22 2.22
CA SER A 15 -10.36 4.93 3.28
C SER A 15 -9.22 5.95 3.37
N ILE A 16 -8.86 6.60 2.25
CA ILE A 16 -7.84 7.66 2.26
C ILE A 16 -8.40 9.02 2.65
N SER A 17 -9.69 9.27 2.41
CA SER A 17 -10.38 10.54 2.68
C SER A 17 -10.89 10.70 4.12
N ALA A 18 -10.98 9.61 4.91
CA ALA A 18 -11.53 9.63 6.27
C ALA A 18 -10.68 10.41 7.32
N GLY A 19 -9.60 11.09 6.91
CA GLY A 19 -8.79 11.97 7.76
C GLY A 19 -7.98 11.29 8.88
N LYS A 20 -8.07 9.96 9.03
CA LYS A 20 -7.32 9.21 10.04
C LYS A 20 -6.12 8.52 9.41
N CYS A 21 -4.92 8.98 9.77
CA CYS A 21 -3.67 8.30 9.44
C CYS A 21 -3.37 7.26 10.50
N SER A 22 -3.34 5.99 10.09
CA SER A 22 -3.04 4.88 10.99
C SER A 22 -2.16 3.85 10.28
N LYS A 23 -1.37 3.14 11.08
CA LYS A 23 -0.66 1.96 10.64
C LYS A 23 -1.62 0.81 10.36
N LEU A 24 -1.34 0.07 9.30
CA LEU A 24 -2.07 -1.13 8.93
C LEU A 24 -1.56 -2.34 9.71
N LEU A 25 -0.31 -2.32 10.18
CA LEU A 25 0.21 -3.36 11.07
C LEU A 25 0.06 -2.96 12.55
N SER A 26 -0.19 -3.93 13.42
CA SER A 26 -0.23 -3.71 14.87
C SER A 26 1.14 -3.77 15.55
N GLY A 27 2.19 -4.03 14.78
CA GLY A 27 3.57 -4.21 15.24
C GLY A 27 4.49 -4.31 14.03
N ASP A 28 5.76 -4.61 14.25
CA ASP A 28 6.72 -4.64 13.15
C ASP A 28 6.68 -5.92 12.30
N GLY A 29 5.98 -6.97 12.76
CA GLY A 29 5.82 -8.22 12.04
C GLY A 29 7.11 -9.02 11.77
N ILE A 30 8.27 -8.52 12.19
CA ILE A 30 9.59 -9.11 11.91
C ILE A 30 10.13 -9.83 13.16
N ILE A 31 10.20 -9.13 14.29
CA ILE A 31 10.62 -9.71 15.58
C ILE A 31 9.42 -10.13 16.45
N SER A 32 8.25 -9.59 16.11
CA SER A 32 6.96 -9.94 16.72
C SER A 32 6.66 -11.44 16.57
N ILE A 33 5.99 -12.02 17.58
CA ILE A 33 5.53 -13.42 17.53
C ILE A 33 4.53 -13.57 16.39
N ASP A 34 3.58 -12.64 16.32
CA ASP A 34 2.55 -12.60 15.30
C ASP A 34 2.84 -11.52 14.25
N PHE A 35 2.49 -11.82 13.00
CA PHE A 35 2.28 -10.83 11.96
C PHE A 35 0.80 -10.49 11.91
N THR A 36 0.45 -9.29 12.35
CA THR A 36 -0.95 -8.84 12.45
C THR A 36 -1.21 -7.64 11.53
N VAL A 37 -2.16 -7.80 10.61
CA VAL A 37 -2.76 -6.74 9.82
C VAL A 37 -4.07 -6.32 10.51
N ASN A 38 -4.18 -5.06 10.88
CA ASN A 38 -5.36 -4.46 11.48
C ASN A 38 -6.53 -4.43 10.50
N SER A 39 -7.75 -4.40 11.05
CA SER A 39 -8.94 -4.22 10.23
C SER A 39 -8.96 -2.85 9.56
N ILE A 40 -9.33 -2.83 8.28
CA ILE A 40 -9.65 -1.62 7.53
C ILE A 40 -11.17 -1.62 7.35
N PRO A 41 -11.92 -0.70 7.98
CA PRO A 41 -13.38 -0.71 7.96
C PRO A 41 -13.96 -0.83 6.54
N GLY A 42 -14.81 -1.83 6.33
CA GLY A 42 -15.46 -2.11 5.04
C GLY A 42 -14.55 -2.70 3.97
N ILE A 43 -13.28 -3.00 4.27
CA ILE A 43 -12.26 -3.40 3.29
C ILE A 43 -11.57 -4.71 3.69
N LEU A 44 -11.06 -4.78 4.92
CA LEU A 44 -10.26 -5.90 5.40
C LEU A 44 -10.56 -6.18 6.87
N GLU A 45 -10.86 -7.42 7.19
CA GLU A 45 -10.94 -7.87 8.58
C GLU A 45 -9.54 -8.03 9.17
N LYS A 46 -9.41 -7.96 10.50
CA LYS A 46 -8.13 -8.20 11.17
C LYS A 46 -7.62 -9.61 10.84
N ILE A 47 -6.34 -9.70 10.50
CA ILE A 47 -5.65 -10.97 10.21
C ILE A 47 -4.45 -11.06 11.14
N SER A 48 -4.24 -12.21 11.77
CA SER A 48 -3.04 -12.51 12.55
C SER A 48 -2.56 -13.92 12.21
N ILE A 49 -1.27 -14.07 11.99
CA ILE A 49 -0.61 -15.36 11.78
C ILE A 49 0.67 -15.44 12.62
N ASP A 50 1.05 -16.64 13.05
CA ASP A 50 2.33 -16.88 13.72
C ASP A 50 3.48 -16.64 12.72
N ALA A 51 4.20 -15.54 12.92
CA ALA A 51 5.27 -15.13 12.02
C ALA A 51 6.47 -16.08 12.09
N ARG A 52 6.74 -16.69 13.25
CA ARG A 52 7.87 -17.61 13.43
C ARG A 52 7.60 -18.94 12.74
N ALA A 53 6.39 -19.48 12.89
CA ALA A 53 5.97 -20.69 12.21
C ALA A 53 5.97 -20.49 10.68
N ALA A 54 5.38 -19.40 10.19
CA ALA A 54 5.34 -19.08 8.76
C ALA A 54 6.75 -18.95 8.15
N LYS A 55 7.67 -18.23 8.81
CA LYS A 55 9.07 -18.09 8.36
C LYS A 55 9.84 -19.40 8.35
N LYS A 56 9.55 -20.32 9.28
CA LYS A 56 10.14 -21.68 9.27
C LYS A 56 9.62 -22.52 8.10
N GLN A 57 8.38 -22.31 7.69
CA GLN A 57 7.78 -23.01 6.55
C GLN A 57 8.37 -22.53 5.22
N SER A 58 8.57 -21.22 5.06
CA SER A 58 9.17 -20.65 3.84
C SER A 58 9.79 -19.28 4.08
N ALA A 59 10.97 -19.06 3.52
CA ALA A 59 11.64 -17.76 3.53
C ALA A 59 10.82 -16.65 2.85
N VAL A 60 9.90 -17.00 1.95
CA VAL A 60 9.02 -16.05 1.24
C VAL A 60 8.15 -15.24 2.21
N PHE A 61 7.79 -15.80 3.37
CA PHE A 61 7.08 -15.06 4.42
C PHE A 61 7.95 -13.99 5.07
N GLY A 62 9.24 -14.26 5.28
CA GLY A 62 10.17 -13.27 5.83
C GLY A 62 10.27 -12.04 4.94
N ASP A 63 10.42 -12.28 3.63
CA ASP A 63 10.38 -11.23 2.62
C ASP A 63 9.05 -10.46 2.65
N ALA A 64 7.92 -11.17 2.75
CA ALA A 64 6.61 -10.56 2.75
C ALA A 64 6.40 -9.64 3.96
N PHE A 65 6.82 -10.08 5.14
CA PHE A 65 6.69 -9.27 6.35
C PHE A 65 7.59 -8.04 6.30
N GLY A 66 8.81 -8.17 5.76
CA GLY A 66 9.71 -7.04 5.55
C GLY A 66 9.14 -6.01 4.57
N VAL A 67 8.61 -6.46 3.43
CA VAL A 67 7.98 -5.59 2.43
C VAL A 67 6.73 -4.92 2.99
N ALA A 68 5.85 -5.69 3.65
CA ALA A 68 4.64 -5.17 4.28
C ALA A 68 4.97 -4.09 5.33
N LYS A 69 5.95 -4.34 6.20
CA LYS A 69 6.39 -3.35 7.21
C LYS A 69 6.80 -2.03 6.55
N ASN A 70 7.64 -2.09 5.53
CA ASN A 70 8.12 -0.89 4.87
C ASN A 70 7.01 -0.18 4.09
N LEU A 71 6.12 -0.93 3.46
CA LEU A 71 4.97 -0.37 2.76
C LEU A 71 3.99 0.31 3.74
N ASP A 72 3.78 -0.27 4.92
CA ASP A 72 3.04 0.37 6.01
C ASP A 72 3.75 1.61 6.57
N GLU A 73 5.08 1.61 6.55
CA GLU A 73 5.87 2.80 6.90
C GLU A 73 5.58 3.96 5.95
N TYR A 74 5.72 3.73 4.64
CA TYR A 74 5.54 4.78 3.66
C TYR A 74 4.08 5.19 3.47
N GLN A 75 3.10 4.27 3.51
CA GLN A 75 1.69 4.67 3.42
C GLN A 75 1.29 5.62 4.57
N TYR A 76 1.81 5.37 5.77
CA TYR A 76 1.54 6.21 6.93
C TYR A 76 2.23 7.58 6.80
N ARG A 77 3.49 7.60 6.39
CA ARG A 77 4.23 8.85 6.15
C ARG A 77 3.58 9.70 5.07
N ILE A 78 3.16 9.07 3.98
CA ILE A 78 2.39 9.71 2.91
C ILE A 78 1.09 10.29 3.47
N CYS A 79 0.34 9.51 4.25
CA CYS A 79 -0.90 9.98 4.86
C CYS A 79 -0.69 11.25 5.70
N MET A 80 0.40 11.29 6.49
CA MET A 80 0.73 12.44 7.33
C MET A 80 1.19 13.65 6.51
N LEU A 81 1.87 13.44 5.37
CA LEU A 81 2.39 14.51 4.53
C LEU A 81 1.32 15.15 3.65
N VAL A 82 0.44 14.37 3.03
CA VAL A 82 -0.51 14.87 2.04
C VAL A 82 -1.37 16.06 2.53
N PRO A 83 -1.89 16.08 3.77
CA PRO A 83 -2.65 17.23 4.29
C PRO A 83 -1.86 18.54 4.34
N THR A 84 -0.52 18.49 4.38
CA THR A 84 0.32 19.69 4.42
C THR A 84 0.65 20.23 3.02
N LEU A 85 0.28 19.51 1.96
CA LEU A 85 0.50 19.92 0.57
C LEU A 85 -0.71 20.69 0.05
N SER A 86 -0.49 21.76 -0.71
CA SER A 86 -1.57 22.46 -1.41
C SER A 86 -2.19 21.57 -2.48
N ASP A 87 -3.44 21.82 -2.86
CA ASP A 87 -4.09 21.04 -3.93
C ASP A 87 -3.41 21.22 -5.30
N SER A 88 -2.69 22.33 -5.48
CA SER A 88 -1.85 22.61 -6.65
C SER A 88 -0.51 21.87 -6.64
N ASP A 89 -0.12 21.23 -5.52
CA ASP A 89 1.16 20.54 -5.42
C ASP A 89 1.14 19.27 -6.30
N PRO A 90 2.08 19.13 -7.26
CA PRO A 90 2.05 18.04 -8.21
C PRO A 90 2.32 16.67 -7.56
N PHE A 91 2.92 16.62 -6.38
CA PHE A 91 3.15 15.38 -5.64
C PHE A 91 1.90 14.87 -4.94
N LYS A 92 0.93 15.73 -4.61
CA LYS A 92 -0.24 15.36 -3.78
C LYS A 92 -1.03 14.19 -4.36
N VAL A 93 -1.33 14.27 -5.66
CA VAL A 93 -2.04 13.21 -6.39
C VAL A 93 -1.21 11.93 -6.45
N GLN A 94 0.08 12.05 -6.77
CA GLN A 94 0.97 10.90 -6.92
C GLN A 94 1.15 10.17 -5.58
N LEU A 95 1.33 10.90 -4.47
CA LEU A 95 1.50 10.33 -3.14
C LEU A 95 0.25 9.54 -2.74
N GLN A 96 -0.93 10.12 -2.91
CA GLN A 96 -2.18 9.41 -2.61
C GLN A 96 -2.40 8.19 -3.50
N LYS A 97 -1.94 8.22 -4.75
CA LYS A 97 -2.00 7.08 -5.67
C LYS A 97 -1.24 5.87 -5.09
N TYR A 98 -0.03 6.07 -4.60
CA TYR A 98 0.73 4.99 -3.94
C TYR A 98 0.17 4.60 -2.58
N ARG A 99 -0.47 5.52 -1.84
CA ARG A 99 -1.20 5.17 -0.62
C ARG A 99 -2.37 4.23 -0.90
N VAL A 100 -3.16 4.48 -1.95
CA VAL A 100 -4.24 3.58 -2.39
C VAL A 100 -3.67 2.22 -2.78
N ALA A 101 -2.58 2.20 -3.56
CA ALA A 101 -1.93 0.95 -3.98
C ALA A 101 -1.39 0.16 -2.78
N ALA A 102 -0.81 0.83 -1.78
CA ALA A 102 -0.36 0.19 -0.55
C ALA A 102 -1.53 -0.46 0.21
N ILE A 103 -2.66 0.24 0.36
CA ILE A 103 -3.85 -0.32 1.01
C ILE A 103 -4.36 -1.54 0.24
N ALA A 104 -4.47 -1.47 -1.09
CA ALA A 104 -4.85 -2.60 -1.92
C ALA A 104 -3.88 -3.79 -1.79
N ALA A 105 -2.57 -3.51 -1.69
CA ALA A 105 -1.57 -4.55 -1.45
C ALA A 105 -1.79 -5.27 -0.11
N PHE A 106 -2.20 -4.55 0.94
CA PHE A 106 -2.55 -5.16 2.22
C PHE A 106 -3.82 -6.01 2.16
N VAL A 107 -4.84 -5.58 1.41
CA VAL A 107 -6.05 -6.38 1.16
C VAL A 107 -5.68 -7.69 0.48
N MET A 108 -4.88 -7.61 -0.59
CA MET A 108 -4.43 -8.79 -1.32
C MET A 108 -3.56 -9.71 -0.47
N LEU A 109 -2.63 -9.14 0.33
CA LEU A 109 -1.83 -9.93 1.28
C LEU A 109 -2.74 -10.69 2.24
N GLY A 110 -3.75 -10.02 2.79
CA GLY A 110 -4.71 -10.64 3.68
C GLY A 110 -5.44 -11.83 3.06
N GLN A 111 -5.87 -11.71 1.80
CA GLN A 111 -6.47 -12.81 1.05
C GLN A 111 -5.47 -13.97 0.84
N ILE A 112 -4.24 -13.67 0.40
CA ILE A 112 -3.18 -14.66 0.19
C ILE A 112 -2.87 -15.44 1.47
N LEU A 113 -2.82 -14.75 2.61
CA LEU A 113 -2.56 -15.38 3.91
C LEU A 113 -3.73 -16.28 4.36
N LYS A 114 -4.97 -15.92 4.02
CA LYS A 114 -6.16 -16.73 4.35
C LYS A 114 -6.33 -17.95 3.46
N THR A 115 -6.10 -17.82 2.15
CA THR A 115 -6.47 -18.87 1.17
C THR A 115 -5.30 -19.71 0.67
N GLY A 116 -4.06 -19.34 1.00
CA GLY A 116 -2.87 -19.93 0.38
C GLY A 116 -2.72 -19.45 -1.07
N GLY A 117 -2.01 -18.34 -1.26
CA GLY A 117 -1.81 -17.72 -2.58
C GLY A 117 -0.33 -17.54 -2.97
N GLU A 118 -0.10 -16.88 -4.10
CA GLU A 118 1.23 -16.66 -4.67
C GLU A 118 1.99 -15.52 -3.94
N LEU A 119 2.36 -15.75 -2.69
CA LEU A 119 3.06 -14.78 -1.85
C LEU A 119 4.36 -14.26 -2.49
N ALA A 120 5.06 -15.09 -3.27
CA ALA A 120 6.24 -14.67 -4.02
C ALA A 120 5.93 -13.62 -5.10
N LYS A 121 4.79 -13.75 -5.80
CA LYS A 121 4.34 -12.72 -6.75
C LYS A 121 3.89 -11.46 -6.04
N TRP A 122 3.22 -11.60 -4.89
CA TRP A 122 2.90 -10.46 -4.05
C TRP A 122 4.16 -9.69 -3.64
N ASN A 123 5.20 -10.39 -3.17
CA ASN A 123 6.49 -9.78 -2.83
C ASN A 123 7.08 -9.00 -4.00
N PHE A 124 7.07 -9.57 -5.20
CA PHE A 124 7.61 -8.92 -6.40
C PHE A 124 6.90 -7.59 -6.71
N HIS A 125 5.57 -7.59 -6.78
CA HIS A 125 4.81 -6.39 -7.09
C HIS A 125 4.80 -5.37 -5.94
N ALA A 126 4.70 -5.83 -4.68
CA ALA A 126 4.72 -4.95 -3.52
C ALA A 126 6.10 -4.29 -3.32
N LYS A 127 7.22 -4.95 -3.65
CA LYS A 127 8.56 -4.32 -3.67
C LYS A 127 8.64 -3.17 -4.66
N ARG A 128 8.03 -3.29 -5.86
CA ARG A 128 7.98 -2.21 -6.85
C ARG A 128 7.18 -1.01 -6.33
N LEU A 129 6.00 -1.25 -5.76
CA LEU A 129 5.20 -0.20 -5.13
C LEU A 129 5.96 0.50 -4.00
N LEU A 130 6.68 -0.26 -3.19
CA LEU A 130 7.48 0.27 -2.09
C LEU A 130 8.58 1.23 -2.60
N VAL A 131 9.35 0.83 -3.62
CA VAL A 131 10.42 1.67 -4.19
C VAL A 131 9.84 2.98 -4.70
N GLU A 132 8.77 2.93 -5.50
CA GLU A 132 8.19 4.15 -6.06
C GLU A 132 7.54 5.03 -4.98
N ALA A 133 6.87 4.44 -3.99
CA ALA A 133 6.32 5.18 -2.86
C ALA A 133 7.43 5.86 -2.04
N SER A 134 8.55 5.18 -1.80
CA SER A 134 9.68 5.74 -1.06
C SER A 134 10.37 6.86 -1.81
N ASP A 135 10.63 6.67 -3.10
CA ASP A 135 11.30 7.68 -3.93
C ASP A 135 10.44 8.92 -4.04
N LEU A 136 9.14 8.75 -4.30
CA LEU A 136 8.21 9.86 -4.39
C LEU A 136 8.11 10.64 -3.08
N TYR A 137 8.08 9.94 -1.94
CA TYR A 137 8.09 10.60 -0.63
C TYR A 137 9.36 11.42 -0.41
N VAL A 138 10.53 10.88 -0.78
CA VAL A 138 11.80 11.60 -0.70
C VAL A 138 11.80 12.84 -1.60
N PHE A 139 11.31 12.73 -2.84
CA PHE A 139 11.21 13.87 -3.74
C PHE A 139 10.27 14.96 -3.19
N ALA A 140 9.08 14.57 -2.73
CA ALA A 140 8.08 15.50 -2.20
C ALA A 140 8.54 16.24 -0.93
N THR A 141 9.43 15.62 -0.14
CA THR A 141 10.01 16.24 1.07
C THR A 141 11.34 16.93 0.82
N SER A 142 11.91 16.80 -0.38
CA SER A 142 13.14 17.48 -0.76
C SER A 142 12.87 18.94 -1.14
N LYS A 143 13.86 19.81 -0.92
CA LYS A 143 13.82 21.22 -1.39
C LYS A 143 14.15 21.36 -2.88
N LYS A 144 14.23 20.25 -3.63
CA LYS A 144 14.63 20.25 -5.04
C LYS A 144 13.41 20.53 -5.93
N PRO A 145 13.62 21.04 -7.15
CA PRO A 145 12.54 21.20 -8.11
C PRO A 145 11.81 19.87 -8.31
N PRO A 146 10.47 19.90 -8.46
CA PRO A 146 9.68 18.69 -8.61
C PRO A 146 10.09 17.96 -9.90
N GLN A 147 10.77 16.83 -9.75
CA GLN A 147 10.91 15.83 -10.80
C GLN A 147 10.08 14.64 -10.37
N ILE A 148 8.90 14.49 -10.99
CA ILE A 148 8.08 13.31 -10.79
C ILE A 148 8.63 12.23 -11.72
N PRO A 149 9.21 11.14 -11.18
CA PRO A 149 9.65 10.04 -12.01
C PRO A 149 8.45 9.45 -12.77
N LYS A 150 8.68 8.98 -13.99
CA LYS A 150 7.65 8.21 -14.70
C LYS A 150 7.41 6.90 -13.94
N SER A 151 6.16 6.66 -13.54
CA SER A 151 5.74 5.41 -12.90
C SER A 151 6.13 4.21 -13.76
N GLN A 152 6.66 3.17 -13.13
CA GLN A 152 6.90 1.85 -13.69
C GLN A 152 6.05 0.79 -12.95
N ALA A 153 5.05 1.23 -12.18
CA ALA A 153 4.25 0.38 -11.32
C ALA A 153 2.96 -0.13 -11.96
N GLU A 154 2.65 0.18 -13.23
CA GLU A 154 1.39 -0.24 -13.88
C GLU A 154 1.10 -1.75 -13.70
N GLU A 155 2.12 -2.61 -13.88
CA GLU A 155 1.99 -4.05 -13.64
C GLU A 155 1.67 -4.39 -12.18
N ALA A 156 2.23 -3.64 -11.23
CA ALA A 156 1.93 -3.81 -9.82
C ALA A 156 0.51 -3.32 -9.47
N PHE A 157 0.05 -2.21 -10.03
CA PHE A 157 -1.35 -1.77 -9.89
C PHE A 157 -2.31 -2.84 -10.44
N SER A 158 -2.04 -3.33 -11.65
CA SER A 158 -2.83 -4.38 -12.30
C SER A 158 -2.84 -5.67 -11.48
N PHE A 159 -1.70 -6.08 -10.94
CA PHE A 159 -1.62 -7.22 -10.02
C PHE A 159 -2.49 -7.02 -8.78
N MET A 160 -2.55 -5.80 -8.23
CA MET A 160 -3.43 -5.46 -7.10
C MET A 160 -4.90 -5.27 -7.51
N GLY A 161 -5.28 -5.56 -8.76
CA GLY A 161 -6.64 -5.40 -9.26
C GLY A 161 -7.05 -3.94 -9.52
N LEU A 162 -6.08 -3.05 -9.72
CA LEU A 162 -6.29 -1.62 -9.95
C LEU A 162 -5.84 -1.21 -11.35
N SER A 163 -6.48 -0.18 -11.91
CA SER A 163 -5.93 0.59 -13.03
C SER A 163 -5.26 1.84 -12.48
N GLU A 164 -3.97 2.03 -12.78
CA GLU A 164 -3.21 3.19 -12.29
C GLU A 164 -3.87 4.50 -12.75
N ALA A 165 -4.25 4.58 -14.03
CA ALA A 165 -4.95 5.73 -14.61
C ALA A 165 -6.31 6.00 -13.94
N ALA A 166 -7.08 4.96 -13.62
CA ALA A 166 -8.37 5.12 -12.96
C ALA A 166 -8.21 5.63 -11.52
N VAL A 167 -7.21 5.13 -10.80
CA VAL A 167 -6.86 5.63 -9.45
C VAL A 167 -6.46 7.10 -9.53
N GLU A 168 -5.55 7.45 -10.43
CA GLU A 168 -5.08 8.83 -10.58
C GLU A 168 -6.22 9.80 -10.94
N LYS A 169 -7.07 9.42 -11.90
CA LYS A 169 -8.25 10.20 -12.29
C LYS A 169 -9.18 10.44 -11.11
N SER A 170 -9.45 9.40 -10.33
CA SER A 170 -10.37 9.49 -9.20
C SER A 170 -9.81 10.37 -8.07
N ILE A 171 -8.50 10.29 -7.82
CA ILE A 171 -7.82 11.15 -6.84
C ILE A 171 -7.83 12.62 -7.29
N LYS A 172 -7.59 12.89 -8.58
CA LYS A 172 -7.70 14.25 -9.12
C LYS A 172 -9.08 14.85 -8.88
N THR A 173 -10.15 14.07 -9.05
CA THR A 173 -11.53 14.52 -8.75
C THR A 173 -11.75 14.85 -7.27
N LEU A 174 -10.98 14.26 -6.34
CA LEU A 174 -11.09 14.60 -4.91
C LEU A 174 -10.45 15.96 -4.56
N TYR A 175 -9.41 16.37 -5.29
CA TYR A 175 -8.64 17.59 -4.98
C TYR A 175 -8.94 18.78 -5.90
N LEU A 176 -9.54 18.55 -7.07
CA LEU A 176 -9.93 19.61 -8.01
C LEU A 176 -11.37 20.09 -7.78
N GLN A 177 -11.85 20.09 -6.54
CA GLN A 177 -13.17 20.62 -6.17
C GLN A 177 -13.15 22.14 -6.03
#